data_AF-A0A529SQA7-F1
#
_entry.id   AF-A0A529SQA7-F1
#
_cell.length_a   1.000
_cell.length_b   1.000
_cell.length_c   1.000
_cell.angle_alpha   90.00
_cell.angle_beta   90.00
_cell.angle_gamma   90.00
#
_symmetry.space_group_name_H-M   'P 1'
#
loop_
_entity.id
_entity.type
_entity.pdbx_description
1 polymer ?
#
loop_
_entity_poly.entity_id
_entity_poly.type
_entity_poly.pdbx_seq_one_letter_code
_entity_poly.pdbx_strand_id
1 'polypeptide(L)'
;HIRRSNPRDSLGEDRETQIRIGKRHRILRVGRTYEKKDRGGKTEKGLLFMCLNADIERQYEFIQQTWVSSNSFQGLVGETDPTIGARGGGGRFSIPSWEKVTVLKDVPQFVTTKGGGYFFMPSRSALRYLISRL
;
A
#
# COMPACT_ATOMS: atom_id res chain seq x y z
N HIS A 1 -0.31 5.70 7.21
CA HIS A 1 0.33 5.32 5.93
C HIS A 1 1.75 4.80 6.08
N ILE A 2 2.79 5.65 6.07
CA ILE A 2 4.19 5.18 5.95
C ILE A 2 4.63 4.17 7.03
N ARG A 3 4.12 4.30 8.27
CA ARG A 3 4.43 3.37 9.37
C ARG A 3 3.71 2.03 9.23
N ARG A 4 2.54 2.00 8.58
CA ARG A 4 1.85 0.74 8.25
C ARG A 4 2.54 0.05 7.09
N SER A 5 2.85 0.76 6.02
CA SER A 5 3.52 0.18 4.85
C SER A 5 5.01 -0.12 5.06
N ASN A 6 5.65 0.48 6.06
CA ASN A 6 6.98 0.11 6.54
C ASN A 6 7.08 0.33 8.07
N PRO A 7 6.84 -0.72 8.86
CA PRO A 7 6.85 -0.66 10.33
C PRO A 7 8.23 -0.49 10.96
N ARG A 8 9.31 -0.57 10.16
CA ARG A 8 10.70 -0.49 10.63
C ARG A 8 10.97 -1.53 11.73
N ASP A 9 11.34 -1.09 12.92
CA ASP A 9 11.66 -1.88 14.10
C ASP A 9 10.49 -2.04 15.08
N SER A 10 9.30 -1.51 14.77
CA SER A 10 8.21 -1.37 15.75
C SER A 10 7.21 -2.54 15.83
N LEU A 11 7.51 -3.68 15.23
CA LEU A 11 6.61 -4.85 15.19
C LEU A 11 6.78 -5.82 16.38
N GLY A 12 7.83 -5.68 17.19
CA GLY A 12 8.11 -6.54 18.34
C GLY A 12 9.36 -6.08 19.09
N GLU A 13 9.74 -6.81 20.14
CA GLU A 13 10.83 -6.40 21.06
C GLU A 13 12.24 -6.59 20.48
N ASP A 14 12.46 -7.67 19.71
CA ASP A 14 13.76 -7.90 19.06
C ASP A 14 13.93 -7.06 17.78
N ARG A 15 14.68 -5.97 17.92
CA ARG A 15 14.99 -5.01 16.84
C ARG A 15 15.57 -5.67 15.60
N GLU A 16 16.49 -6.63 15.75
CA GLU A 16 17.16 -7.25 14.60
C GLU A 16 16.18 -8.12 13.80
N THR A 17 15.33 -8.90 14.48
CA THR A 17 14.25 -9.64 13.82
C THR A 17 13.28 -8.70 13.12
N GLN A 18 12.88 -7.59 13.74
CA GLN A 18 11.94 -6.66 13.10
C GLN A 18 12.52 -6.01 11.85
N ILE A 19 13.79 -5.60 11.89
CA ILE A 19 14.48 -5.08 10.71
C ILE A 19 14.54 -6.14 9.60
N ARG A 20 14.81 -7.41 9.93
CA ARG A 20 14.79 -8.51 8.95
C ARG A 20 13.41 -8.72 8.34
N ILE A 21 12.35 -8.73 9.14
CA ILE A 21 10.96 -8.84 8.68
C ILE A 21 10.64 -7.67 7.75
N GLY A 22 10.86 -6.44 8.21
CA GLY A 22 10.65 -5.24 7.41
C GLY A 22 11.37 -5.29 6.07
N LYS A 23 12.64 -5.72 6.05
CA LYS A 23 13.44 -5.86 4.82
C LYS A 23 12.85 -6.85 3.82
N ARG A 24 12.21 -7.95 4.27
CA ARG A 24 11.60 -8.98 3.41
C ARG A 24 10.37 -8.49 2.65
N HIS A 25 9.60 -7.59 3.25
CA HIS A 25 8.33 -7.12 2.68
C HIS A 25 8.48 -5.84 1.82
N ARG A 26 9.66 -5.23 1.73
CA ARG A 26 9.85 -3.95 1.01
C ARG A 26 9.57 -4.08 -0.48
N ILE A 27 8.99 -3.03 -1.05
CA ILE A 27 8.70 -2.90 -2.48
C ILE A 27 9.41 -1.69 -3.07
N LEU A 28 9.77 -1.76 -4.36
CA LEU A 28 10.27 -0.60 -5.10
C LEU A 28 9.10 0.07 -5.83
N ARG A 29 8.65 1.23 -5.35
CA ARG A 29 7.51 1.96 -5.94
C ARG A 29 7.97 2.83 -7.11
N VAL A 30 7.31 2.70 -8.25
CA VAL A 30 7.59 3.46 -9.48
C VAL A 30 6.32 4.10 -10.06
N GLY A 31 5.31 4.32 -9.23
CA GLY A 31 4.03 4.92 -9.64
C GLY A 31 4.14 6.32 -10.25
N ARG A 32 3.08 6.74 -10.94
CA ARG A 32 2.96 8.05 -11.61
C ARG A 32 1.57 8.62 -11.37
N THR A 33 1.48 9.93 -11.12
CA THR A 33 0.19 10.61 -11.06
C THR A 33 -0.43 10.67 -12.44
N TYR A 34 -1.75 10.56 -12.53
CA TYR A 34 -2.48 10.77 -13.78
C TYR A 34 -3.60 11.78 -13.61
N GLU A 35 -3.95 12.43 -14.72
CA GLU A 35 -5.12 13.27 -14.86
C GLU A 35 -5.82 12.87 -16.17
N LYS A 36 -7.11 12.59 -16.11
CA LYS A 36 -7.94 12.22 -17.26
C LYS A 36 -9.20 13.09 -17.27
N LYS A 37 -9.36 13.88 -18.32
CA LYS A 37 -10.59 14.65 -18.55
C LYS A 37 -11.61 13.75 -19.25
N ASP A 38 -12.83 13.68 -18.72
CA ASP A 38 -13.93 13.02 -19.40
C ASP A 38 -14.62 13.94 -20.41
N ARG A 39 -15.52 13.39 -21.22
CA ARG A 39 -16.29 14.13 -22.24
C ARG A 39 -17.26 15.17 -21.63
N GLY A 40 -17.59 15.04 -20.35
CA GLY A 40 -18.46 15.95 -19.61
C GLY A 40 -17.69 17.07 -18.87
N GLY A 41 -16.38 17.18 -19.06
CA GLY A 41 -15.54 18.18 -18.43
C GLY A 41 -15.09 17.84 -17.00
N LYS A 42 -15.48 16.69 -16.44
CA LYS A 42 -14.99 16.24 -15.14
C LYS A 42 -13.57 15.71 -15.30
N THR A 43 -12.72 16.06 -14.34
CA THR A 43 -11.32 15.65 -14.33
C THR A 43 -11.12 14.58 -13.27
N GLU A 44 -10.80 13.37 -13.69
CA GLU A 44 -10.34 12.29 -12.82
C GLU A 44 -8.85 12.47 -12.54
N LYS A 45 -8.46 12.46 -11.26
CA LYS A 45 -7.07 12.53 -10.83
C LYS A 45 -6.76 11.33 -9.95
N GLY A 46 -5.56 10.79 -10.06
CA GLY A 46 -5.17 9.66 -9.24
C GLY A 46 -3.71 9.28 -9.40
N LEU A 47 -3.41 8.06 -8.96
CA LEU A 47 -2.09 7.46 -9.02
C LEU A 47 -2.18 6.16 -9.81
N LEU A 48 -1.44 6.07 -10.91
CA LEU A 48 -1.12 4.81 -11.54
C LEU A 48 -0.02 4.16 -10.70
N PHE A 49 -0.45 3.36 -9.74
CA PHE A 49 0.45 2.70 -8.81
C PHE A 49 1.14 1.52 -9.50
N MET A 50 2.46 1.50 -9.43
CA MET A 50 3.30 0.40 -9.92
C MET A 50 4.39 0.15 -8.88
N CYS A 51 4.72 -1.12 -8.67
CA CYS A 51 5.86 -1.50 -7.86
C CYS A 51 6.53 -2.77 -8.37
N LEU A 52 7.83 -2.87 -8.13
CA LEU A 52 8.61 -4.08 -8.43
C LEU A 52 8.77 -4.91 -7.16
N ASN A 53 8.56 -6.21 -7.33
CA ASN A 53 8.55 -7.24 -6.30
C ASN A 53 9.30 -8.46 -6.88
N ALA A 54 10.04 -9.16 -6.03
CA ALA A 54 10.55 -10.49 -6.33
C ALA A 54 9.52 -11.57 -5.99
N ASP A 55 8.67 -11.32 -4.99
CA ASP A 55 7.61 -12.21 -4.51
C ASP A 55 6.38 -11.36 -4.18
N ILE A 56 5.36 -11.40 -5.04
CA ILE A 56 4.17 -10.54 -4.93
C ILE A 56 3.38 -10.85 -3.65
N GLU A 57 3.28 -12.13 -3.29
CA GLU A 57 2.55 -12.60 -2.12
C GLU A 57 3.20 -12.05 -0.85
N ARG A 58 4.52 -12.22 -0.74
CA ARG A 58 5.27 -11.78 0.45
C ARG A 58 5.52 -10.29 0.50
N GLN A 59 5.29 -9.54 -0.55
CA GLN A 59 5.62 -8.11 -0.58
C GLN A 59 4.36 -7.27 -0.74
N TYR A 60 3.90 -7.02 -1.96
CA TYR A 60 2.75 -6.16 -2.21
C TYR A 60 1.47 -6.64 -1.50
N GLU A 61 1.10 -7.91 -1.67
CA GLU A 61 -0.12 -8.45 -1.07
C GLU A 61 -0.04 -8.47 0.45
N PHE A 62 1.08 -8.92 1.01
CA PHE A 62 1.31 -8.89 2.46
C PHE A 62 1.17 -7.47 3.05
N ILE A 63 1.78 -6.47 2.42
CA ILE A 63 1.64 -5.07 2.88
C ILE A 63 0.16 -4.65 2.85
N GLN A 64 -0.54 -4.93 1.75
CA GLN A 64 -1.91 -4.46 1.56
C GLN A 64 -2.91 -5.14 2.49
N GLN A 65 -2.80 -6.46 2.63
CA GLN A 65 -3.73 -7.26 3.41
C GLN A 65 -3.40 -7.21 4.91
N THR A 66 -2.15 -7.48 5.26
CA THR A 66 -1.74 -7.69 6.66
C THR A 66 -1.43 -6.39 7.39
N TRP A 67 -0.90 -5.36 6.72
CA TRP A 67 -0.51 -4.11 7.41
C TRP A 67 -1.47 -2.96 7.15
N VAL A 68 -1.83 -2.73 5.89
CA VAL A 68 -2.66 -1.60 5.48
C VAL A 68 -4.13 -1.83 5.82
N SER A 69 -4.67 -3.00 5.48
CA SER A 69 -6.09 -3.33 5.66
C SER A 69 -6.41 -3.97 7.01
N SER A 70 -5.40 -4.30 7.83
CA SER A 70 -5.66 -4.84 9.16
C SER A 70 -6.30 -3.78 10.07
N ASN A 71 -7.44 -4.16 10.67
CA ASN A 71 -8.15 -3.41 11.71
C ASN A 71 -7.44 -3.44 13.07
N SER A 72 -6.44 -4.31 13.23
CA SER A 72 -5.61 -4.41 14.44
C SER A 72 -4.15 -4.38 14.04
N PHE A 73 -3.44 -3.31 14.41
CA PHE A 73 -2.05 -3.12 14.02
C PHE A 73 -1.29 -2.28 15.05
N GLN A 74 -0.21 -2.84 15.63
CA GLN A 74 0.66 -2.14 16.60
C GLN A 74 -0.11 -1.47 17.76
N GLY A 75 -1.06 -2.20 18.36
CA GLY A 75 -1.86 -1.71 19.48
C GLY A 75 -3.02 -0.78 19.07
N LEU A 76 -3.14 -0.42 17.80
CA LEU A 76 -4.30 0.29 17.25
C LEU A 76 -5.39 -0.73 16.92
N VAL A 77 -6.61 -0.47 17.39
CA VAL A 77 -7.77 -1.36 17.21
C VAL A 77 -8.92 -0.58 16.60
N GLY A 78 -9.59 -1.19 15.62
CA GLY A 78 -10.77 -0.61 14.96
C GLY A 78 -10.42 0.50 13.97
N GLU A 79 -9.18 0.54 13.47
CA GLU A 79 -8.77 1.47 12.42
C GLU A 79 -7.84 0.78 11.41
N THR A 80 -8.02 1.09 10.12
CA THR A 80 -7.12 0.72 9.03
C THR A 80 -6.29 1.92 8.58
N ASP A 81 -5.43 1.76 7.58
CA ASP A 81 -4.77 2.91 6.97
C ASP A 81 -5.79 3.96 6.45
N PRO A 82 -5.64 5.26 6.83
CA PRO A 82 -6.62 6.29 6.46
C PRO A 82 -6.54 6.72 5.01
N THR A 83 -5.50 6.34 4.27
CA THR A 83 -5.31 6.78 2.87
C THR A 83 -5.74 5.71 1.88
N ILE A 84 -5.30 4.46 2.07
CA ILE A 84 -5.49 3.38 1.10
C ILE A 84 -6.10 2.10 1.72
N GLY A 85 -6.41 2.10 3.01
CA GLY A 85 -7.06 0.95 3.65
C GLY A 85 -8.46 0.76 3.09
N ALA A 86 -8.80 -0.46 2.69
CA ALA A 86 -10.15 -0.79 2.27
C ALA A 86 -11.09 -0.70 3.48
N ARG A 87 -12.19 0.06 3.36
CA ARG A 87 -13.15 0.32 4.44
C ARG A 87 -14.57 0.19 3.89
N GLY A 88 -15.44 -0.52 4.60
CA GLY A 88 -16.87 -0.64 4.26
C GLY A 88 -17.75 0.50 4.81
N GLY A 89 -17.15 1.49 5.48
CA GLY A 89 -17.83 2.61 6.15
C GLY A 89 -17.19 2.95 7.50
N GLY A 90 -17.56 4.08 8.11
CA GLY A 90 -17.21 4.42 9.51
C GLY A 90 -15.70 4.58 9.78
N GLY A 91 -14.96 5.21 8.87
CA GLY A 91 -13.51 5.33 8.97
C GLY A 91 -13.05 5.98 10.28
N ARG A 92 -12.16 5.30 11.00
CA ARG A 92 -11.57 5.79 12.24
C ARG A 92 -10.11 6.21 12.02
N PHE A 93 -9.68 7.28 12.68
CA PHE A 93 -8.28 7.70 12.72
C PHE A 93 -7.93 8.36 14.05
N SER A 94 -6.97 7.78 14.76
CA SER A 94 -6.51 8.26 16.06
C SER A 94 -5.28 9.17 15.91
N ILE A 95 -5.35 10.37 16.49
CA ILE A 95 -4.25 11.33 16.55
C ILE A 95 -3.70 11.30 17.98
N PRO A 96 -2.47 10.78 18.18
CA PRO A 96 -1.87 10.75 19.51
C PRO A 96 -1.51 12.16 19.96
N SER A 97 -1.79 12.46 21.24
CA SER A 97 -1.39 13.67 21.94
C SER A 97 -1.04 13.31 23.39
N TRP A 98 -0.26 14.16 24.04
CA TRP A 98 0.23 13.94 25.41
C TRP A 98 -0.89 14.09 26.46
N GLU A 99 -1.89 14.94 26.22
CA GLU A 99 -3.02 15.13 27.13
C GLU A 99 -4.13 14.11 26.90
N LYS A 100 -4.58 13.99 25.65
CA LYS A 100 -5.73 13.16 25.27
C LYS A 100 -5.67 12.78 23.80
N VAL A 101 -5.91 11.51 23.51
CA VAL A 101 -6.03 11.02 22.12
C VAL A 101 -7.30 11.59 21.48
N THR A 102 -7.13 12.24 20.32
CA THR A 102 -8.25 12.70 19.48
C THR A 102 -8.59 11.61 18.48
N VAL A 103 -9.87 11.24 18.38
CA VAL A 103 -10.34 10.22 17.44
C VAL A 103 -11.25 10.86 16.42
N LEU A 104 -10.84 10.85 15.16
CA LEU A 104 -11.68 11.20 14.03
C LEU A 104 -12.54 9.99 13.68
N LYS A 105 -13.86 10.21 13.59
CA LYS A 105 -14.86 9.25 13.13
C LYS A 105 -15.31 9.62 11.72
N ASP A 106 -15.89 8.66 11.02
CA ASP A 106 -16.47 8.84 9.69
C ASP A 106 -15.52 9.45 8.66
N VAL A 107 -14.22 9.14 8.78
CA VAL A 107 -13.19 9.54 7.82
C VAL A 107 -13.52 8.92 6.46
N PRO A 108 -13.72 9.73 5.41
CA PRO A 108 -14.12 9.24 4.11
C PRO A 108 -13.00 8.45 3.43
N GLN A 109 -13.37 7.65 2.43
CA GLN A 109 -12.40 6.99 1.58
C GLN A 109 -11.86 7.97 0.54
N PHE A 110 -10.55 8.24 0.58
CA PHE A 110 -9.89 9.16 -0.36
C PHE A 110 -9.39 8.49 -1.64
N VAL A 111 -9.14 7.18 -1.59
CA VAL A 111 -8.58 6.40 -2.71
C VAL A 111 -9.51 5.26 -3.05
N THR A 112 -9.92 5.18 -4.32
CA THR A 112 -10.74 4.08 -4.86
C THR A 112 -9.94 3.35 -5.93
N THR A 113 -9.69 2.06 -5.73
CA THR A 113 -9.06 1.21 -6.73
C THR A 113 -9.97 1.06 -7.94
N LYS A 114 -9.48 1.47 -9.12
CA LYS A 114 -10.21 1.33 -10.39
C LYS A 114 -9.95 0.01 -11.11
N GLY A 115 -8.82 -0.63 -10.81
CA GLY A 115 -8.37 -1.87 -11.41
C GLY A 115 -6.87 -2.05 -11.22
N GLY A 116 -6.35 -3.17 -11.68
CA GLY A 116 -4.93 -3.51 -11.60
C GLY A 116 -4.66 -4.88 -12.22
N GLY A 117 -3.38 -5.25 -12.24
CA GLY A 117 -2.94 -6.55 -12.74
C GLY A 117 -1.52 -6.87 -12.28
N TYR A 118 -1.21 -8.16 -12.26
CA TYR A 118 0.14 -8.65 -12.01
C TYR A 118 0.83 -8.97 -13.32
N PHE A 119 2.04 -8.43 -13.48
CA PHE A 119 2.82 -8.54 -14.70
C PHE A 119 4.22 -9.04 -14.36
N PHE A 120 4.76 -9.85 -15.25
CA PHE A 120 6.16 -10.27 -15.20
C PHE A 120 6.98 -9.37 -16.13
N MET A 121 8.07 -8.82 -15.63
CA MET A 121 9.03 -8.06 -16.42
C MET A 121 10.22 -8.95 -16.77
N PRO A 122 10.23 -9.58 -17.96
CA PRO A 122 11.32 -10.45 -18.38
C PRO A 122 12.64 -9.67 -18.54
N SER A 123 13.75 -10.40 -18.47
CA SER A 123 15.06 -9.83 -18.79
C SER A 123 15.15 -9.43 -20.27
N ARG A 124 16.08 -8.54 -20.60
CA ARG A 124 16.37 -8.17 -21.99
C ARG A 124 16.77 -9.37 -22.85
N SER A 125 17.48 -10.35 -22.28
CA SER A 125 17.88 -11.57 -23.00
C SER A 125 16.66 -12.45 -23.30
N ALA A 126 15.74 -12.62 -22.36
CA ALA A 126 14.50 -13.36 -22.58
C ALA A 126 13.62 -12.71 -23.66
N LEU A 127 13.51 -11.38 -23.67
CA LEU A 127 12.78 -10.66 -24.73
C LEU A 127 13.43 -10.86 -26.10
N ARG A 128 14.76 -10.75 -26.21
CA ARG A 128 15.47 -10.99 -27.48
C ARG A 128 15.27 -12.42 -27.97
N TYR A 129 15.28 -13.40 -27.07
CA TYR A 129 15.00 -14.79 -27.40
C TYR A 129 13.59 -14.98 -27.96
N LEU A 130 12.57 -14.42 -27.30
CA LEU A 130 11.18 -14.49 -27.77
C LEU A 130 10.99 -13.85 -29.15
N ILE A 131 11.61 -12.68 -29.39
CA ILE A 131 11.53 -11.99 -30.69
C ILE A 131 12.22 -12.81 -31.79
N SER A 132 13.34 -13.49 -31.51
CA SER A 132 14.04 -14.30 -32.51
C SER A 132 13.27 -15.55 -32.98
N ARG A 133 12.16 -15.88 -32.32
CA ARG A 133 11.31 -17.04 -32.60
C ARG A 133 9.93 -16.65 -33.17
N LEU A 134 9.67 -15.35 -33.34
CA LEU A 134 8.52 -14.79 -34.05
C LEU A 134 8.91 -14.51 -35.51
#